data_AF-V5SB52-F1
#
_entry.id   AF-V5SB52-F1
#
_cell.length_a   1.000
_cell.length_b   1.000
_cell.length_c   1.000
_cell.angle_alpha   90.00
_cell.angle_beta   90.00
_cell.angle_gamma   90.00
#
_symmetry.space_group_name_H-M   'P 1'
#
loop_
_entity.id
_entity.type
_entity.pdbx_description
1 polymer ?
#
loop_
_entity_poly.entity_id
_entity_poly.type
_entity_poly.pdbx_seq_one_letter_code
_entity_poly.pdbx_strand_id
1 'polypeptide(L)'
;MLDWLSKFIGRRHDAPPPSAISPIRVSLDDRIVSVRDEKGRVALIEWGEIERVHVAVDKSDPEHEIQWVLSDRDGRASLSVPMGAEGEGPFIKAMQARLADFDNMAVVEALSSPTNGEFQVWPPSTSPSKDVPMRDAAEQAVLICETQRPCLPPPDVCPVPGYGGRLISCERTSMFDPENPPELAAAAWFNADSSLTLASLKGKVVLLAAFQQHCPGSLKHGLPQAARIAGAFSDDEVVVIGLNTPFEHADKQDKAALEAFVAEHELKFPVALDKTTGGPLPETMDAFEIQGTPAVLLFDRQGRLRRHYLGQVDDLRLGAEIMALTLEARNAPREQSIALERRLAAVLADPNDHAHGDGCGCGHDHGHSHDHSHGHDHGHDHHHHAHDGGCCGGHGHKHEADHSHEHTHAGGHDGCGCGHKH
;
A
#
# COMPACT_ATOMS: atom_id res chain seq x y z
N MET A 1 -10.83 -17.44 19.03
CA MET A 1 -10.49 -16.01 18.82
C MET A 1 -9.34 -15.51 19.71
N LEU A 2 -8.59 -16.37 20.43
CA LEU A 2 -7.47 -15.96 21.29
C LEU A 2 -6.26 -16.93 21.22
N ASP A 3 -6.21 -17.76 20.17
CA ASP A 3 -5.08 -18.66 19.90
C ASP A 3 -3.97 -17.96 19.10
N TRP A 4 -4.20 -16.69 18.69
CA TRP A 4 -3.26 -15.91 17.89
C TRP A 4 -2.21 -15.19 18.74
N LEU A 5 -2.60 -14.62 19.89
CA LEU A 5 -1.67 -13.96 20.83
C LEU A 5 -0.61 -14.94 21.39
N SER A 6 -1.02 -16.16 21.77
CA SER A 6 -0.08 -17.22 22.19
C SER A 6 0.85 -17.68 21.06
N LYS A 7 0.37 -17.66 19.81
CA LYS A 7 1.15 -18.05 18.62
C LYS A 7 2.06 -16.94 18.09
N PHE A 8 1.76 -15.68 18.37
CA PHE A 8 2.58 -14.54 17.97
C PHE A 8 3.83 -14.41 18.87
N ILE A 9 3.68 -14.72 20.16
CA ILE A 9 4.79 -14.73 21.13
C ILE A 9 5.78 -15.88 20.83
N GLY A 10 5.30 -17.02 20.31
CA GLY A 10 6.13 -18.19 20.01
C GLY A 10 7.02 -18.13 18.75
N ARG A 11 7.05 -17.03 17.99
CA ARG A 11 7.82 -16.93 16.72
C ARG A 11 8.90 -15.84 16.69
N ARG A 12 9.60 -15.60 17.79
CA ARG A 12 10.98 -15.08 17.74
C ARG A 12 11.95 -16.26 17.70
N HIS A 13 12.14 -16.88 16.53
CA HIS A 13 13.24 -17.81 16.29
C HIS A 13 14.29 -17.11 15.42
N ASP A 14 15.12 -16.32 16.11
CA ASP A 14 16.56 -16.13 15.86
C ASP A 14 17.14 -15.43 17.10
N ALA A 15 16.86 -16.03 18.26
CA ALA A 15 17.41 -15.67 19.56
C ALA A 15 18.12 -16.90 20.15
N PRO A 16 19.15 -16.72 21.00
CA PRO A 16 19.79 -17.82 21.73
C PRO A 16 18.73 -18.65 22.50
N PRO A 17 19.00 -19.92 22.87
CA PRO A 17 17.99 -20.90 23.27
C PRO A 17 17.05 -20.35 24.34
N PRO A 18 15.76 -20.78 24.35
CA PRO A 18 14.72 -20.16 25.15
C PRO A 18 15.14 -20.16 26.62
N SER A 19 15.43 -18.97 27.14
CA SER A 19 15.39 -18.74 28.58
C SER A 19 13.98 -19.07 29.06
N ALA A 20 13.93 -19.57 30.28
CA ALA A 20 12.79 -20.18 30.94
C ALA A 20 11.48 -19.41 30.77
N ILE A 21 10.35 -20.13 30.87
CA ILE A 21 9.06 -19.58 31.30
C ILE A 21 9.38 -18.52 32.37
N SER A 22 8.97 -17.26 32.15
CA SER A 22 9.25 -16.19 33.11
C SER A 22 8.89 -16.71 34.51
N PRO A 23 9.79 -16.64 35.52
CA PRO A 23 9.49 -17.15 36.85
C PRO A 23 8.34 -16.38 37.52
N ILE A 24 7.93 -15.28 36.89
CA ILE A 24 6.89 -14.39 37.32
C ILE A 24 5.53 -15.01 36.95
N ARG A 25 4.69 -15.20 37.96
CA ARG A 25 3.35 -15.77 37.82
C ARG A 25 2.30 -14.73 38.21
N VAL A 26 1.36 -14.48 37.31
CA VAL A 26 0.15 -13.71 37.60
C VAL A 26 -0.99 -14.68 37.96
N SER A 27 -1.72 -14.35 39.02
CA SER A 27 -2.88 -15.12 39.49
C SER A 27 -4.00 -14.15 39.83
N LEU A 28 -5.23 -14.52 39.47
CA LEU A 28 -6.41 -13.69 39.66
C LEU A 28 -7.57 -14.51 40.22
N ASP A 29 -8.39 -13.85 41.02
CA ASP A 29 -9.72 -14.31 41.39
C ASP A 29 -10.75 -13.20 41.12
N ASP A 30 -11.93 -13.30 41.74
CA ASP A 30 -12.99 -12.31 41.58
C ASP A 30 -12.74 -11.00 42.32
N ARG A 31 -11.76 -10.95 43.23
CA ARG A 31 -11.46 -9.80 44.08
C ARG A 31 -10.11 -9.17 43.78
N ILE A 32 -9.08 -9.97 43.52
CA ILE A 32 -7.71 -9.50 43.41
C ILE A 32 -6.98 -9.99 42.16
N VAL A 33 -5.97 -9.20 41.76
CA VAL A 33 -4.88 -9.63 40.89
C VAL A 33 -3.62 -9.68 41.74
N SER A 34 -2.84 -10.75 41.61
CA SER A 34 -1.57 -10.92 42.33
C SER A 34 -0.45 -11.35 41.38
N VAL A 35 0.74 -10.84 41.62
CA VAL A 35 1.96 -11.21 40.90
C VAL A 35 2.98 -11.73 41.90
N ARG A 36 3.52 -12.91 41.63
CA ARG A 36 4.66 -13.46 42.35
C ARG A 36 5.92 -13.22 41.53
N ASP A 37 6.89 -12.50 42.09
CA ASP A 37 8.19 -12.27 41.45
C ASP A 37 9.11 -13.50 41.55
N GLU A 38 10.27 -13.44 40.89
CA GLU A 38 11.26 -14.52 40.88
C GLU A 38 11.82 -14.86 42.28
N LYS A 39 11.74 -13.92 43.22
CA LYS A 39 12.20 -14.08 44.61
C LYS A 39 11.07 -14.58 45.53
N GLY A 40 9.90 -14.91 44.97
CA GLY A 40 8.73 -15.37 45.70
C GLY A 40 7.96 -14.27 46.44
N ARG A 41 8.31 -12.99 46.22
CA ARG A 41 7.56 -11.85 46.77
C ARG A 41 6.24 -11.72 46.02
N VAL A 42 5.17 -11.47 46.75
CA VAL A 42 3.82 -11.33 46.19
C VAL A 42 3.38 -9.88 46.32
N ALA A 43 3.05 -9.27 45.19
CA ALA A 43 2.33 -8.00 45.12
C ALA A 43 0.89 -8.28 44.68
N LEU A 44 -0.06 -7.47 45.14
CA LEU A 44 -1.47 -7.61 44.78
C LEU A 44 -2.15 -6.24 44.66
N ILE A 45 -3.23 -6.21 43.90
CA ILE A 45 -4.16 -5.06 43.80
C ILE A 45 -5.60 -5.61 43.72
N GLU A 46 -6.55 -4.96 44.38
CA GLU A 46 -7.96 -5.34 44.24
C GLU A 46 -8.52 -4.83 42.90
N TRP A 47 -9.43 -5.58 42.27
CA TRP A 47 -10.06 -5.13 41.01
C TRP A 47 -10.77 -3.79 41.14
N GLY A 48 -11.32 -3.50 42.32
CA GLY A 48 -12.01 -2.24 42.62
C GLY A 48 -11.08 -1.05 42.88
N GLU A 49 -9.78 -1.28 43.06
CA GLU A 49 -8.77 -0.24 43.27
C GLU A 49 -8.07 0.17 41.98
N ILE A 50 -8.20 -0.61 40.90
CA ILE A 50 -7.61 -0.30 39.60
C ILE A 50 -8.33 0.90 39.01
N GLU A 51 -7.60 2.00 38.84
CA GLU A 51 -8.08 3.19 38.12
C GLU A 51 -7.29 3.46 36.84
N ARG A 52 -6.15 2.79 36.64
CA ARG A 52 -5.33 2.93 35.43
C ARG A 52 -4.69 1.61 35.04
N VAL A 53 -4.72 1.33 33.74
CA VAL A 53 -3.96 0.26 33.09
C VAL A 53 -3.21 0.86 31.92
N HIS A 54 -1.91 0.63 31.85
CA HIS A 54 -1.08 0.98 30.70
C HIS A 54 -0.10 -0.14 30.37
N VAL A 55 0.42 -0.12 29.15
CA VAL A 55 1.56 -0.94 28.76
C VAL A 55 2.81 -0.09 28.81
N ALA A 56 3.77 -0.46 29.65
CA ALA A 56 5.08 0.15 29.71
C ALA A 56 6.03 -0.58 28.76
N VAL A 57 6.76 0.17 27.95
CA VAL A 57 7.79 -0.32 27.03
C VAL A 57 9.13 0.24 27.48
N ASP A 58 10.05 -0.63 27.87
CA ASP A 58 11.42 -0.30 28.23
C ASP A 58 12.41 -1.12 27.41
N LYS A 59 12.93 -0.50 26.34
CA LYS A 59 13.92 -1.10 25.44
C LYS A 59 15.29 -1.32 26.10
N SER A 60 15.50 -0.79 27.32
CA SER A 60 16.75 -0.98 28.07
C SER A 60 16.78 -2.27 28.89
N ASP A 61 15.63 -2.89 29.14
CA ASP A 61 15.50 -4.20 29.79
C ASP A 61 14.89 -5.22 28.81
N PRO A 62 15.70 -5.96 28.04
CA PRO A 62 15.19 -6.93 27.06
C PRO A 62 14.43 -8.11 27.68
N GLU A 63 14.67 -8.42 28.96
CA GLU A 63 13.99 -9.53 29.65
C GLU A 63 12.57 -9.15 30.08
N HIS A 64 12.34 -7.85 30.32
CA HIS A 64 11.04 -7.31 30.70
C HIS A 64 10.63 -6.13 29.82
N GLU A 65 10.94 -6.19 28.53
CA GLU A 65 10.81 -5.07 27.57
C GLU A 65 9.41 -4.48 27.55
N ILE A 66 8.39 -5.31 27.80
CA ILE A 66 6.98 -4.95 27.72
C ILE A 66 6.27 -5.45 28.96
N GLN A 67 5.60 -4.55 29.68
CA GLN A 67 4.93 -4.84 30.94
C GLN A 67 3.53 -4.24 30.99
N TRP A 68 2.56 -5.01 31.49
CA TRP A 68 1.28 -4.49 31.93
C TRP A 68 1.47 -3.83 33.29
N VAL A 69 0.98 -2.59 33.44
CA VAL A 69 1.05 -1.87 34.71
C VAL A 69 -0.35 -1.45 35.13
N LEU A 70 -0.76 -1.94 36.30
CA LEU A 70 -2.06 -1.68 36.91
C LEU A 70 -1.80 -0.79 38.12
N SER A 71 -2.46 0.34 38.21
CA SER A 71 -2.30 1.22 39.36
C SER A 71 -3.61 1.80 39.86
N ASP A 72 -3.61 2.17 41.14
CA ASP A 72 -4.63 3.03 41.70
C ASP A 72 -4.53 4.46 41.15
N ARG A 73 -5.49 5.31 41.53
CA ARG A 73 -5.57 6.72 41.13
C ARG A 73 -4.29 7.50 41.37
N ASP A 74 -3.68 7.23 42.52
CA ASP A 74 -2.59 7.99 43.12
C ASP A 74 -1.20 7.39 42.78
N GLY A 75 -1.18 6.25 42.09
CA GLY A 75 0.02 5.46 41.82
C GLY A 75 0.66 4.84 43.07
N ARG A 76 -0.08 4.75 44.19
CA ARG A 76 0.48 4.26 45.47
C ARG A 76 0.56 2.74 45.50
N ALA A 77 -0.48 2.07 44.99
CA ALA A 77 -0.45 0.67 44.63
C ALA A 77 -0.22 0.56 43.12
N SER A 78 0.88 -0.10 42.74
CA SER A 78 1.14 -0.48 41.36
C SER A 78 1.54 -1.95 41.28
N LEU A 79 1.04 -2.62 40.24
CA LEU A 79 1.30 -4.03 39.96
C LEU A 79 1.77 -4.16 38.51
N SER A 80 3.00 -4.64 38.33
CA SER A 80 3.59 -4.86 37.01
C SER A 80 3.59 -6.35 36.67
N VAL A 81 3.09 -6.69 35.48
CA VAL A 81 3.09 -8.05 34.92
C VAL A 81 3.88 -8.01 33.60
N PRO A 82 5.06 -8.63 33.52
CA PRO A 82 5.78 -8.70 32.25
C PRO A 82 5.00 -9.55 31.25
N MET A 83 5.05 -9.14 29.98
CA MET A 83 4.45 -9.91 28.90
C MET A 83 5.17 -11.26 28.76
N GLY A 84 4.42 -12.36 28.71
CA GLY A 84 4.94 -13.73 28.77
C GLY A 84 4.94 -14.37 30.16
N ALA A 85 4.45 -13.68 31.20
CA ALA A 85 4.29 -14.25 32.55
C ALA A 85 3.34 -15.47 32.57
N GLU A 86 3.60 -16.42 33.48
CA GLU A 86 2.70 -17.56 33.65
C GLU A 86 1.33 -17.07 34.16
N GLY A 87 0.25 -17.41 33.45
CA GLY A 87 -1.11 -16.96 33.76
C GLY A 87 -1.56 -15.68 33.04
N GLU A 88 -0.73 -15.11 32.16
CA GLU A 88 -1.04 -13.87 31.43
C GLU A 88 -2.31 -13.98 30.55
N GLY A 89 -2.51 -15.09 29.84
CA GLY A 89 -3.66 -15.25 28.95
C GLY A 89 -5.01 -15.09 29.66
N PRO A 90 -5.28 -15.83 30.76
CA PRO A 90 -6.45 -15.60 31.60
C PRO A 90 -6.55 -14.16 32.17
N PHE A 91 -5.41 -13.56 32.49
CA PHE A 91 -5.34 -12.20 33.02
C PHE A 91 -5.79 -11.14 31.99
N ILE A 92 -5.31 -11.20 30.75
CA ILE A 92 -5.75 -10.30 29.67
C ILE A 92 -7.26 -10.43 29.43
N LYS A 93 -7.79 -11.66 29.38
CA LYS A 93 -9.23 -11.90 29.22
C LYS A 93 -10.05 -11.29 30.36
N ALA A 94 -9.55 -11.38 31.59
CA ALA A 94 -10.22 -10.81 32.75
C ALA A 94 -10.23 -9.27 32.70
N MET A 95 -9.14 -8.63 32.28
CA MET A 95 -9.10 -7.18 32.07
C MET A 95 -10.11 -6.74 31.02
N GLN A 96 -10.13 -7.39 29.85
CA GLN A 96 -11.07 -7.07 28.76
C GLN A 96 -12.54 -7.27 29.15
N ALA A 97 -12.83 -8.21 30.07
CA ALA A 97 -14.19 -8.48 30.53
C ALA A 97 -14.66 -7.52 31.63
N ARG A 98 -13.74 -7.02 32.48
CA ARG A 98 -14.08 -6.21 33.67
C ARG A 98 -13.91 -4.71 33.43
N LEU A 99 -13.02 -4.31 32.53
CA LEU A 99 -12.73 -2.91 32.22
C LEU A 99 -13.48 -2.53 30.94
N ALA A 100 -14.59 -1.80 31.11
CA ALA A 100 -15.32 -1.25 29.97
C ALA A 100 -14.43 -0.30 29.17
N ASP A 101 -14.54 -0.31 27.84
CA ASP A 101 -13.74 0.52 26.94
C ASP A 101 -12.23 0.25 27.00
N PHE A 102 -11.84 -1.00 27.28
CA PHE A 102 -10.45 -1.45 27.20
C PHE A 102 -9.88 -1.23 25.79
N ASP A 103 -8.84 -0.40 25.68
CA ASP A 103 -8.26 -0.01 24.41
C ASP A 103 -7.23 -1.04 23.90
N ASN A 104 -7.71 -2.00 23.11
CA ASN A 104 -6.83 -2.96 22.45
C ASN A 104 -5.90 -2.30 21.41
N MET A 105 -6.22 -1.10 20.91
CA MET A 105 -5.36 -0.36 19.97
C MET A 105 -4.13 0.19 20.68
N ALA A 106 -4.30 0.75 21.89
CA ALA A 106 -3.18 1.23 22.71
C ALA A 106 -2.19 0.09 23.05
N VAL A 107 -2.68 -1.13 23.26
CA VAL A 107 -1.82 -2.32 23.42
C VAL A 107 -1.02 -2.58 22.14
N VAL A 108 -1.67 -2.58 20.97
CA VAL A 108 -0.99 -2.80 19.67
C VAL A 108 0.06 -1.73 19.39
N GLU A 109 -0.25 -0.48 19.73
CA GLU A 109 0.68 0.64 19.63
C GLU A 109 1.91 0.42 20.51
N ALA A 110 1.71 0.03 21.77
CA ALA A 110 2.81 -0.29 22.69
C ALA A 110 3.71 -1.42 22.17
N LEU A 111 3.12 -2.52 21.69
CA LEU A 111 3.86 -3.66 21.13
C LEU A 111 4.66 -3.30 19.87
N SER A 112 4.24 -2.25 19.17
CA SER A 112 4.86 -1.77 17.93
C SER A 112 5.79 -0.58 18.16
N SER A 113 5.90 -0.08 19.40
CA SER A 113 6.69 1.10 19.71
C SER A 113 8.18 0.83 19.48
N PRO A 114 8.87 1.65 18.66
CA PRO A 114 10.32 1.56 18.49
C PRO A 114 11.09 2.21 19.66
N THR A 115 10.40 2.96 20.53
CA THR A 115 11.00 3.71 21.65
C THR A 115 10.41 3.30 23.00
N ASN A 116 11.04 3.73 24.08
CA ASN A 116 10.46 3.66 25.41
C ASN A 116 9.18 4.49 25.47
N GLY A 117 8.19 4.05 26.26
CA GLY A 117 6.94 4.78 26.40
C GLY A 117 5.92 4.07 27.28
N GLU A 118 4.92 4.82 27.73
CA GLU A 118 3.76 4.31 28.46
C GLU A 118 2.51 4.53 27.60
N PHE A 119 1.79 3.46 27.33
CA PHE A 119 0.63 3.46 26.44
C PHE A 119 -0.62 3.18 27.27
N GLN A 120 -1.43 4.22 27.49
CA GLN A 120 -2.65 4.15 28.29
C GLN A 120 -3.67 3.21 27.62
N VAL A 121 -4.01 2.11 28.30
CA VAL A 121 -5.00 1.12 27.82
C VAL A 121 -6.37 1.35 28.45
N TRP A 122 -6.40 1.81 29.71
CA TRP A 122 -7.65 2.06 30.42
C TRP A 122 -7.49 3.02 31.61
N PRO A 123 -8.45 3.94 31.86
CA PRO A 123 -9.51 4.34 30.94
C PRO A 123 -8.91 4.96 29.67
N PRO A 124 -9.62 4.93 28.53
CA PRO A 124 -9.14 5.54 27.29
C PRO A 124 -8.85 7.02 27.52
N SER A 125 -7.74 7.52 26.96
CA SER A 125 -7.29 8.88 27.23
C SER A 125 -8.30 9.92 26.71
N THR A 126 -8.93 10.67 27.62
CA THR A 126 -9.80 11.79 27.26
C THR A 126 -8.99 13.09 27.17
N SER A 127 -8.33 13.39 26.04
CA SER A 127 -7.97 14.75 25.53
C SER A 127 -6.79 14.76 24.53
N PRO A 128 -6.74 15.75 23.61
CA PRO A 128 -5.95 15.70 22.37
C PRO A 128 -4.47 16.00 22.59
N SER A 129 -3.59 15.29 21.88
CA SER A 129 -2.14 15.47 21.94
C SER A 129 -1.72 16.86 21.43
N LYS A 130 -0.96 17.58 22.26
CA LYS A 130 -0.42 18.92 22.04
C LYS A 130 0.91 18.93 21.26
N ASP A 131 1.05 19.99 20.46
CA ASP A 131 2.25 20.78 20.10
C ASP A 131 3.24 20.26 19.03
N VAL A 132 2.90 20.55 17.77
CA VAL A 132 3.83 21.09 16.75
C VAL A 132 3.38 22.54 16.47
N PRO A 133 4.28 23.54 16.34
CA PRO A 133 3.89 24.94 16.40
C PRO A 133 3.12 25.39 15.14
N MET A 134 1.83 25.72 15.31
CA MET A 134 1.05 26.47 14.32
C MET A 134 1.51 27.94 14.32
N ARG A 135 2.20 28.33 13.26
CA ARG A 135 2.10 29.71 12.77
C ARG A 135 0.85 29.79 11.89
N ASP A 136 -0.11 30.56 12.38
CA ASP A 136 -1.21 31.25 11.70
C ASP A 136 -1.76 30.67 10.40
N ALA A 137 -2.79 29.84 10.54
CA ALA A 137 -3.79 29.58 9.49
C ALA A 137 -5.22 29.90 9.98
N ALA A 138 -5.37 30.79 10.97
CA ALA A 138 -6.66 31.36 11.38
C ALA A 138 -6.88 32.78 10.84
N GLU A 139 -5.89 33.38 10.15
CA GLU A 139 -6.01 34.68 9.48
C GLU A 139 -6.11 34.60 7.94
N GLN A 140 -6.39 33.42 7.37
CA GLN A 140 -6.69 33.29 5.94
C GLN A 140 -8.03 32.62 5.61
N ALA A 141 -8.93 32.53 6.60
CA ALA A 141 -10.28 31.97 6.41
C ALA A 141 -11.43 32.97 6.62
N VAL A 142 -11.16 34.29 6.70
CA VAL A 142 -12.21 35.34 6.85
C VAL A 142 -12.15 36.42 5.75
N LEU A 143 -11.55 36.13 4.60
CA LEU A 143 -11.74 36.88 3.36
C LEU A 143 -11.44 35.91 2.21
N ILE A 144 -12.38 35.06 1.78
CA ILE A 144 -13.36 35.34 0.72
C ILE A 144 -14.51 34.33 0.91
N CYS A 145 -15.60 34.77 1.52
CA CYS A 145 -16.93 34.21 1.25
C CYS A 145 -18.04 35.21 1.64
N GLU A 146 -17.85 36.47 1.23
CA GLU A 146 -18.97 37.36 0.90
C GLU A 146 -19.12 37.35 -0.62
N THR A 147 -19.92 36.42 -1.12
CA THR A 147 -21.05 36.67 -2.03
C THR A 147 -21.62 35.33 -2.52
N GLN A 148 -22.92 35.16 -2.28
CA GLN A 148 -23.82 34.13 -2.83
C GLN A 148 -23.84 32.74 -2.16
N ARG A 149 -24.55 32.70 -1.03
CA ARG A 149 -25.39 31.57 -0.53
C ARG A 149 -26.54 31.26 -1.52
N PRO A 150 -27.24 30.08 -1.48
CA PRO A 150 -27.67 29.35 -0.26
C PRO A 150 -27.38 27.84 -0.25
N CYS A 151 -26.87 27.28 0.86
CA CYS A 151 -27.60 26.67 2.00
C CYS A 151 -28.50 25.47 1.64
N LEU A 152 -28.04 24.25 1.94
CA LEU A 152 -28.88 23.07 2.18
C LEU A 152 -28.85 22.70 3.70
N PRO A 153 -29.99 22.27 4.29
CA PRO A 153 -30.12 21.95 5.72
C PRO A 153 -29.73 20.49 6.05
N PRO A 154 -29.53 20.13 7.34
CA PRO A 154 -29.24 18.75 7.78
C PRO A 154 -30.47 17.82 7.66
N PRO A 155 -30.27 16.48 7.61
CA PRO A 155 -31.34 15.53 7.36
C PRO A 155 -32.17 15.23 8.62
N ASP A 156 -33.37 14.69 8.38
CA ASP A 156 -34.34 14.09 9.31
C ASP A 156 -35.45 14.98 9.91
N VAL A 157 -36.50 15.24 9.10
CA VAL A 157 -37.90 15.07 9.53
C VAL A 157 -38.75 14.68 8.31
N CYS A 158 -39.39 13.51 8.33
CA CYS A 158 -40.43 13.12 7.37
C CYS A 158 -41.73 13.90 7.62
N PRO A 159 -42.45 14.31 6.56
CA PRO A 159 -43.92 14.30 6.62
C PRO A 159 -44.58 13.63 5.41
N VAL A 160 -45.62 12.83 5.70
CA VAL A 160 -46.65 12.35 4.77
C VAL A 160 -47.72 13.44 4.53
N PRO A 161 -48.72 13.24 3.65
CA PRO A 161 -48.69 13.42 2.20
C PRO A 161 -49.63 14.56 1.73
N GLY A 162 -49.34 15.22 0.60
CA GLY A 162 -50.28 16.19 0.04
C GLY A 162 -49.88 16.74 -1.33
N TYR A 163 -50.68 16.37 -2.35
CA TYR A 163 -50.85 17.01 -3.65
C TYR A 163 -49.67 17.03 -4.65
N GLY A 164 -49.72 16.07 -5.59
CA GLY A 164 -49.69 16.33 -7.02
C GLY A 164 -48.46 17.03 -7.61
N GLY A 165 -47.45 16.24 -7.97
CA GLY A 165 -46.35 16.69 -8.84
C GLY A 165 -45.40 15.55 -9.18
N ARG A 166 -45.32 15.23 -10.47
CA ARG A 166 -44.58 14.12 -11.09
C ARG A 166 -43.15 13.94 -10.51
N LEU A 167 -42.86 12.75 -10.00
CA LEU A 167 -41.54 12.32 -9.52
C LEU A 167 -40.54 12.35 -10.69
N ILE A 168 -39.54 13.23 -10.62
CA ILE A 168 -38.30 13.06 -11.37
C ILE A 168 -37.38 12.29 -10.42
N SER A 169 -37.09 11.05 -10.78
CA SER A 169 -36.12 10.20 -10.08
C SER A 169 -34.77 10.90 -10.07
N CYS A 170 -34.30 11.28 -8.88
CA CYS A 170 -32.88 11.55 -8.67
C CYS A 170 -32.19 10.19 -8.72
N GLU A 171 -31.68 9.81 -9.88
CA GLU A 171 -30.88 8.60 -10.05
C GLU A 171 -29.64 8.75 -9.17
N ARG A 172 -29.50 7.83 -8.21
CA ARG A 172 -28.33 7.69 -7.34
C ARG A 172 -27.08 7.56 -8.22
N THR A 173 -26.19 8.55 -8.15
CA THR A 173 -24.76 8.32 -8.43
C THR A 173 -24.30 7.20 -7.49
N SER A 174 -24.10 6.01 -8.03
CA SER A 174 -23.57 4.87 -7.31
C SER A 174 -22.12 5.19 -6.92
N MET A 175 -21.87 5.44 -5.64
CA MET A 175 -20.50 5.55 -5.11
C MET A 175 -19.84 4.16 -5.21
N PHE A 176 -18.65 4.07 -5.83
CA PHE A 176 -17.91 2.81 -5.96
C PHE A 176 -17.62 2.19 -4.58
N ASP A 177 -18.01 0.93 -4.38
CA ASP A 177 -17.80 0.18 -3.14
C ASP A 177 -16.73 -0.90 -3.33
N PRO A 178 -15.50 -0.71 -2.82
CA PRO A 178 -14.43 -1.71 -2.95
C PRO A 178 -14.70 -3.00 -2.13
N GLU A 179 -15.61 -2.97 -1.15
CA GLU A 179 -15.99 -4.17 -0.39
C GLU A 179 -17.00 -5.04 -1.16
N ASN A 180 -17.72 -4.47 -2.11
CA ASN A 180 -18.66 -5.17 -2.97
C ASN A 180 -18.52 -4.66 -4.41
N PRO A 181 -17.38 -4.94 -5.06
CA PRO A 181 -17.11 -4.38 -6.38
C PRO A 181 -18.12 -4.89 -7.42
N PRO A 182 -18.40 -4.10 -8.47
CA PRO A 182 -19.20 -4.54 -9.61
C PRO A 182 -18.62 -5.81 -10.27
N GLU A 183 -19.44 -6.55 -11.00
CA GLU A 183 -18.97 -7.69 -11.79
C GLU A 183 -18.28 -7.27 -13.10
N LEU A 184 -17.49 -8.17 -13.69
CA LEU A 184 -16.83 -7.94 -14.98
C LEU A 184 -17.86 -7.98 -16.12
N ALA A 185 -17.95 -6.90 -16.89
CA ALA A 185 -18.79 -6.82 -18.07
C ALA A 185 -17.94 -7.06 -19.34
N ALA A 186 -17.88 -8.30 -19.81
CA ALA A 186 -17.09 -8.68 -20.98
C ALA A 186 -17.95 -8.95 -22.21
N ALA A 187 -17.56 -8.37 -23.36
CA ALA A 187 -18.15 -8.68 -24.66
C ALA A 187 -17.62 -10.01 -25.24
N ALA A 188 -16.39 -10.39 -24.91
CA ALA A 188 -15.78 -11.65 -25.32
C ALA A 188 -14.70 -12.08 -24.32
N TRP A 189 -14.43 -13.39 -24.30
CA TRP A 189 -13.35 -14.01 -23.54
C TRP A 189 -12.43 -14.82 -24.46
N PHE A 190 -11.15 -14.82 -24.13
CA PHE A 190 -10.08 -15.60 -24.77
C PHE A 190 -9.32 -16.35 -23.68
N ASN A 191 -8.80 -17.53 -24.02
CA ASN A 191 -8.09 -18.41 -23.07
C ASN A 191 -8.89 -18.74 -21.79
N ALA A 192 -10.21 -18.80 -21.90
CA ALA A 192 -11.11 -19.21 -20.82
C ALA A 192 -12.22 -20.10 -21.38
N ASP A 193 -12.48 -21.24 -20.73
CA ASP A 193 -13.51 -22.19 -21.16
C ASP A 193 -14.94 -21.62 -21.00
N SER A 194 -15.09 -20.61 -20.14
CA SER A 194 -16.35 -19.92 -19.88
C SER A 194 -16.11 -18.49 -19.43
N SER A 195 -17.15 -17.66 -19.46
CA SER A 195 -17.08 -16.29 -18.93
C SER A 195 -16.78 -16.30 -17.43
N LEU A 196 -15.66 -15.71 -17.04
CA LEU A 196 -15.27 -15.59 -15.64
C LEU A 196 -16.04 -14.45 -14.96
N THR A 197 -16.41 -14.65 -13.70
CA THR A 197 -17.03 -13.63 -12.83
C THR A 197 -16.25 -13.55 -11.52
N LEU A 198 -16.19 -12.38 -10.88
CA LEU A 198 -15.54 -12.23 -9.57
C LEU A 198 -16.20 -13.14 -8.53
N ALA A 199 -17.54 -13.29 -8.57
CA ALA A 199 -18.27 -14.23 -7.74
C ALA A 199 -17.80 -15.68 -7.91
N SER A 200 -17.58 -16.14 -9.15
CA SER A 200 -17.10 -17.51 -9.43
C SER A 200 -15.64 -17.74 -8.99
N LEU A 201 -14.87 -16.67 -8.84
CA LEU A 201 -13.45 -16.70 -8.48
C LEU A 201 -13.22 -16.55 -6.97
N LYS A 202 -14.28 -16.40 -6.16
CA LYS A 202 -14.16 -16.37 -4.69
C LYS A 202 -13.40 -17.61 -4.18
N GLY A 203 -12.53 -17.39 -3.21
CA GLY A 203 -11.55 -18.33 -2.71
C GLY A 203 -10.16 -18.18 -3.32
N LYS A 204 -10.03 -17.46 -4.45
CA LYS A 204 -8.76 -17.15 -5.12
C LYS A 204 -8.45 -15.66 -5.04
N VAL A 205 -7.18 -15.31 -5.10
CA VAL A 205 -6.75 -13.93 -5.34
C VAL A 205 -6.90 -13.66 -6.84
N VAL A 206 -7.45 -12.51 -7.22
CA VAL A 206 -7.61 -12.15 -8.63
C VAL A 206 -6.82 -10.89 -8.93
N LEU A 207 -5.97 -10.95 -9.95
CA LEU A 207 -5.29 -9.78 -10.50
C LEU A 207 -5.88 -9.45 -11.85
N LEU A 208 -6.41 -8.25 -11.99
CA LEU A 208 -6.93 -7.72 -13.24
C LEU A 208 -5.92 -6.72 -13.81
N ALA A 209 -5.33 -7.06 -14.95
CA ALA A 209 -4.39 -6.20 -15.68
C ALA A 209 -5.13 -5.50 -16.82
N ALA A 210 -5.53 -4.25 -16.61
CA ALA A 210 -6.21 -3.45 -17.61
C ALA A 210 -5.21 -2.88 -18.63
N PHE A 211 -5.50 -3.04 -19.92
CA PHE A 211 -4.57 -2.70 -21.01
C PHE A 211 -5.26 -2.29 -22.31
N GLN A 212 -4.50 -1.62 -23.18
CA GLN A 212 -4.86 -1.40 -24.58
C GLN A 212 -3.80 -1.98 -25.51
N GLN A 213 -4.23 -2.58 -26.62
CA GLN A 213 -3.36 -3.18 -27.64
C GLN A 213 -2.34 -2.20 -28.24
N HIS A 214 -2.63 -0.89 -28.23
CA HIS A 214 -1.77 0.14 -28.81
C HIS A 214 -1.11 1.06 -27.77
N CYS A 215 -1.33 0.81 -26.46
CA CYS A 215 -0.72 1.62 -25.40
C CYS A 215 0.73 1.17 -25.17
N PRO A 216 1.74 2.05 -25.37
CA PRO A 216 3.15 1.68 -25.17
C PRO A 216 3.45 1.18 -23.76
N GLY A 217 2.81 1.76 -22.73
CA GLY A 217 2.99 1.34 -21.34
C GLY A 217 2.42 -0.06 -21.07
N SER A 218 1.27 -0.37 -21.67
CA SER A 218 0.67 -1.70 -21.61
C SER A 218 1.57 -2.76 -22.23
N LEU A 219 2.12 -2.49 -23.41
CA LEU A 219 2.99 -3.41 -24.13
C LEU A 219 4.35 -3.60 -23.47
N LYS A 220 4.95 -2.52 -22.95
CA LYS A 220 6.30 -2.56 -22.36
C LYS A 220 6.32 -3.04 -20.92
N HIS A 221 5.26 -2.77 -20.15
CA HIS A 221 5.27 -2.99 -18.70
C HIS A 221 4.10 -3.85 -18.23
N GLY A 222 2.86 -3.49 -18.58
CA GLY A 222 1.65 -4.12 -18.04
C GLY A 222 1.50 -5.61 -18.41
N LEU A 223 1.44 -5.93 -19.70
CA LEU A 223 1.27 -7.30 -20.18
C LEU A 223 2.45 -8.21 -19.82
N PRO A 224 3.73 -7.78 -19.97
CA PRO A 224 4.86 -8.58 -19.50
C PRO A 224 4.82 -8.88 -18.00
N GLN A 225 4.39 -7.93 -17.16
CA GLN A 225 4.25 -8.15 -15.72
C GLN A 225 3.12 -9.15 -15.42
N ALA A 226 1.96 -9.01 -16.07
CA ALA A 226 0.85 -9.95 -15.94
C ALA A 226 1.27 -11.38 -16.33
N ALA A 227 2.02 -11.55 -17.42
CA ALA A 227 2.55 -12.84 -17.86
C ALA A 227 3.52 -13.47 -16.84
N ARG A 228 4.43 -12.66 -16.25
CA ARG A 228 5.34 -13.14 -15.20
C ARG A 228 4.57 -13.61 -13.97
N ILE A 229 3.55 -12.87 -13.54
CA ILE A 229 2.72 -13.22 -12.39
C ILE A 229 1.93 -14.51 -12.68
N ALA A 230 1.30 -14.62 -13.86
CA ALA A 230 0.57 -15.81 -14.26
C ALA A 230 1.48 -17.07 -14.32
N GLY A 231 2.75 -16.91 -14.69
CA GLY A 231 3.72 -18.00 -14.68
C GLY A 231 4.34 -18.33 -13.31
N ALA A 232 4.21 -17.42 -12.33
CA ALA A 232 4.84 -17.56 -11.01
C ALA A 232 3.92 -18.14 -9.94
N PHE A 233 2.60 -18.00 -10.09
CA PHE A 233 1.61 -18.48 -9.12
C PHE A 233 0.76 -19.63 -9.69
N SER A 234 0.26 -20.49 -8.82
CA SER A 234 -0.69 -21.54 -9.21
C SER A 234 -2.07 -20.93 -9.53
N ASP A 235 -2.66 -21.34 -10.65
CA ASP A 235 -4.01 -20.96 -11.06
C ASP A 235 -5.10 -21.33 -10.02
N ASP A 236 -4.80 -22.26 -9.11
CA ASP A 236 -5.69 -22.64 -8.00
C ASP A 236 -5.79 -21.58 -6.90
N GLU A 237 -4.79 -20.71 -6.78
CA GLU A 237 -4.66 -19.75 -5.69
C GLU A 237 -4.68 -18.30 -6.17
N VAL A 238 -4.14 -18.03 -7.37
CA VAL A 238 -4.09 -16.70 -8.00
C VAL A 238 -4.54 -16.80 -9.45
N VAL A 239 -5.50 -15.97 -9.85
CA VAL A 239 -5.98 -15.87 -11.25
C VAL A 239 -5.60 -14.52 -11.81
N VAL A 240 -4.87 -14.52 -12.93
CA VAL A 240 -4.53 -13.29 -13.67
C VAL A 240 -5.49 -13.16 -14.86
N ILE A 241 -6.12 -12.00 -14.99
CA ILE A 241 -7.03 -11.68 -16.09
C ILE A 241 -6.51 -10.43 -16.80
N GLY A 242 -6.28 -10.52 -18.10
CA GLY A 242 -6.10 -9.33 -18.93
C GLY A 242 -7.44 -8.71 -19.25
N LEU A 243 -7.64 -7.43 -18.96
CA LEU A 243 -8.84 -6.69 -19.36
C LEU A 243 -8.47 -5.70 -20.47
N ASN A 244 -8.87 -5.97 -21.70
CA ASN A 244 -8.73 -5.00 -22.77
C ASN A 244 -9.83 -3.95 -22.67
N THR A 245 -9.47 -2.69 -22.42
CA THR A 245 -10.39 -1.56 -22.27
C THR A 245 -10.30 -0.61 -23.47
N PRO A 246 -11.11 -0.79 -24.53
CA PRO A 246 -11.03 0.03 -25.73
C PRO A 246 -11.74 1.39 -25.54
N PHE A 247 -11.10 2.34 -24.85
CA PHE A 247 -11.63 3.70 -24.69
C PHE A 247 -11.07 4.71 -25.71
N GLU A 248 -9.95 4.39 -26.35
CA GLU A 248 -9.40 5.13 -27.51
C GLU A 248 -9.33 4.19 -28.71
N HIS A 249 -9.65 4.70 -29.91
CA HIS A 249 -9.61 3.92 -31.15
C HIS A 249 -10.39 2.59 -31.06
N ALA A 250 -11.56 2.61 -30.41
CA ALA A 250 -12.36 1.41 -30.14
C ALA A 250 -12.74 0.62 -31.40
N ASP A 251 -12.85 1.29 -32.55
CA ASP A 251 -13.09 0.69 -33.86
C ASP A 251 -11.97 -0.24 -34.33
N LYS A 252 -10.76 -0.10 -33.77
CA LYS A 252 -9.56 -0.89 -34.11
C LYS A 252 -9.22 -1.94 -33.06
N GLN A 253 -10.03 -2.05 -32.01
CA GLN A 253 -9.82 -2.95 -30.87
C GLN A 253 -11.00 -3.89 -30.69
N ASP A 254 -11.55 -4.38 -31.80
CA ASP A 254 -12.65 -5.33 -31.79
C ASP A 254 -12.20 -6.75 -31.40
N LYS A 255 -13.16 -7.67 -31.33
CA LYS A 255 -12.90 -9.07 -30.98
C LYS A 255 -11.84 -9.72 -31.87
N ALA A 256 -11.86 -9.48 -33.18
CA ALA A 256 -10.94 -10.11 -34.12
C ALA A 256 -9.53 -9.54 -33.98
N ALA A 257 -9.41 -8.22 -33.81
CA ALA A 257 -8.14 -7.57 -33.52
C ALA A 257 -7.54 -8.09 -32.20
N LEU A 258 -8.35 -8.23 -31.15
CA LEU A 258 -7.88 -8.75 -29.87
C LEU A 258 -7.48 -10.23 -29.94
N GLU A 259 -8.20 -11.05 -30.72
CA GLU A 259 -7.84 -12.46 -30.94
C GLU A 259 -6.45 -12.60 -31.58
N ALA A 260 -6.20 -11.83 -32.65
CA ALA A 260 -4.90 -11.79 -33.32
C ALA A 260 -3.79 -11.32 -32.37
N PHE A 261 -4.07 -10.29 -31.57
CA PHE A 261 -3.13 -9.74 -30.60
C PHE A 261 -2.79 -10.74 -29.48
N VAL A 262 -3.78 -11.45 -28.93
CA VAL A 262 -3.58 -12.49 -27.91
C VAL A 262 -2.66 -13.59 -28.45
N ALA A 263 -2.86 -13.99 -29.71
CA ALA A 263 -2.01 -14.99 -30.36
C ALA A 263 -0.59 -14.46 -30.64
N GLU A 264 -0.46 -13.25 -31.18
CA GLU A 264 0.84 -12.60 -31.50
C GLU A 264 1.72 -12.43 -30.26
N HIS A 265 1.11 -12.02 -29.15
CA HIS A 265 1.80 -11.80 -27.88
C HIS A 265 1.87 -13.06 -27.00
N GLU A 266 1.41 -14.21 -27.50
CA GLU A 266 1.40 -15.50 -26.80
C GLU A 266 0.82 -15.41 -25.37
N LEU A 267 -0.22 -14.60 -25.19
CA LEU A 267 -0.86 -14.46 -23.88
C LEU A 267 -1.55 -15.78 -23.55
N LYS A 268 -1.18 -16.38 -22.41
CA LYS A 268 -1.71 -17.70 -21.98
C LYS A 268 -2.79 -17.59 -20.91
N PHE A 269 -2.81 -16.50 -20.17
CA PHE A 269 -3.83 -16.22 -19.16
C PHE A 269 -5.16 -15.79 -19.81
N PRO A 270 -6.30 -15.91 -19.10
CA PRO A 270 -7.60 -15.41 -19.55
C PRO A 270 -7.57 -13.93 -19.94
N VAL A 271 -8.15 -13.59 -21.08
CA VAL A 271 -8.28 -12.19 -21.55
C VAL A 271 -9.75 -11.88 -21.85
N ALA A 272 -10.24 -10.77 -21.30
CA ALA A 272 -11.57 -10.24 -21.53
C ALA A 272 -11.51 -8.99 -22.43
N LEU A 273 -12.43 -8.90 -23.39
CA LEU A 273 -12.75 -7.65 -24.08
C LEU A 273 -13.83 -6.93 -23.28
N ASP A 274 -13.54 -5.74 -22.75
CA ASP A 274 -14.52 -4.96 -21.99
C ASP A 274 -15.71 -4.56 -22.88
N LYS A 275 -16.91 -4.60 -22.30
CA LYS A 275 -18.15 -4.35 -23.03
C LYS A 275 -18.35 -2.86 -23.26
N THR A 276 -18.54 -2.45 -24.50
CA THR A 276 -18.82 -1.05 -24.83
C THR A 276 -20.31 -0.74 -24.65
N THR A 277 -20.62 0.41 -24.06
CA THR A 277 -22.00 0.85 -23.73
C THR A 277 -22.52 1.96 -24.64
N GLY A 278 -21.73 2.36 -25.65
CA GLY A 278 -21.99 3.53 -26.49
C GLY A 278 -21.57 4.87 -25.86
N GLY A 279 -21.17 4.86 -24.59
CA GLY A 279 -20.52 5.99 -23.90
C GLY A 279 -19.01 6.09 -24.20
N PRO A 280 -18.32 7.09 -23.61
CA PRO A 280 -16.89 7.33 -23.86
C PRO A 280 -15.98 6.23 -23.28
N LEU A 281 -16.44 5.54 -22.24
CA LEU A 281 -15.70 4.47 -21.57
C LEU A 281 -16.44 3.14 -21.70
N PRO A 282 -15.72 2.01 -21.82
CA PRO A 282 -16.27 0.67 -21.64
C PRO A 282 -16.85 0.44 -20.22
N GLU A 283 -17.75 -0.53 -20.08
CA GLU A 283 -18.59 -0.76 -18.90
C GLU A 283 -17.77 -1.08 -17.64
N THR A 284 -16.81 -2.01 -17.73
CA THR A 284 -15.97 -2.38 -16.58
C THR A 284 -15.00 -1.25 -16.24
N MET A 285 -14.39 -0.60 -17.24
CA MET A 285 -13.52 0.55 -17.05
C MET A 285 -14.21 1.68 -16.27
N ASP A 286 -15.44 2.02 -16.64
CA ASP A 286 -16.25 3.04 -15.97
C ASP A 286 -16.66 2.59 -14.56
N ALA A 287 -17.16 1.36 -14.42
CA ALA A 287 -17.64 0.82 -13.14
C ALA A 287 -16.53 0.69 -12.07
N PHE A 288 -15.28 0.47 -12.49
CA PHE A 288 -14.12 0.40 -11.60
C PHE A 288 -13.34 1.70 -11.50
N GLU A 289 -13.82 2.78 -12.13
CA GLU A 289 -13.16 4.09 -12.15
C GLU A 289 -11.69 4.01 -12.64
N ILE A 290 -11.39 3.15 -13.61
CA ILE A 290 -10.04 2.98 -14.16
C ILE A 290 -9.66 4.23 -14.96
N GLN A 291 -8.66 4.95 -14.50
CA GLN A 291 -8.27 6.27 -15.04
C GLN A 291 -7.35 6.20 -16.28
N GLY A 292 -6.90 5.02 -16.67
CA GLY A 292 -6.02 4.84 -17.83
C GLY A 292 -5.41 3.44 -17.91
N THR A 293 -4.51 3.23 -18.87
CA THR A 293 -3.78 1.96 -19.04
C THR A 293 -2.27 2.18 -19.16
N PRO A 294 -1.42 1.27 -18.64
CA PRO A 294 -1.78 0.07 -17.90
C PRO A 294 -2.32 0.38 -16.49
N ALA A 295 -3.21 -0.46 -15.98
CA ALA A 295 -3.65 -0.41 -14.59
C ALA A 295 -3.75 -1.82 -14.01
N VAL A 296 -3.56 -1.95 -12.70
CA VAL A 296 -3.63 -3.22 -11.96
C VAL A 296 -4.64 -3.08 -10.84
N LEU A 297 -5.62 -3.97 -10.84
CA LEU A 297 -6.57 -4.12 -9.74
C LEU A 297 -6.34 -5.48 -9.08
N LEU A 298 -6.26 -5.48 -7.75
CA LEU A 298 -5.99 -6.69 -6.97
C LEU A 298 -7.14 -6.97 -6.02
N PHE A 299 -7.75 -8.14 -6.17
CA PHE A 299 -8.88 -8.60 -5.38
C PHE A 299 -8.46 -9.72 -4.44
N ASP A 300 -9.00 -9.70 -3.22
CA ASP A 300 -8.76 -10.76 -2.26
C ASP A 300 -9.64 -12.00 -2.48
N ARG A 301 -9.49 -12.99 -1.60
CA ARG A 301 -10.21 -14.27 -1.66
C ARG A 301 -11.71 -14.15 -1.45
N GLN A 302 -12.22 -13.03 -0.97
CA GLN A 302 -13.67 -12.79 -0.87
C GLN A 302 -14.21 -11.99 -2.06
N GLY A 303 -13.34 -11.59 -3.00
CA GLY A 303 -13.69 -10.79 -4.15
C GLY A 303 -13.76 -9.30 -3.85
N ARG A 304 -13.15 -8.82 -2.76
CA ARG A 304 -13.07 -7.38 -2.44
C ARG A 304 -11.88 -6.76 -3.14
N LEU A 305 -12.01 -5.53 -3.64
CA LEU A 305 -10.90 -4.80 -4.25
C LEU A 305 -9.98 -4.23 -3.15
N ARG A 306 -8.68 -4.56 -3.22
CA ARG A 306 -7.69 -4.21 -2.18
C ARG A 306 -6.63 -3.24 -2.67
N ARG A 307 -6.30 -3.30 -3.97
CA ARG A 307 -5.37 -2.38 -4.62
C ARG A 307 -5.93 -1.95 -5.96
N HIS A 308 -5.68 -0.69 -6.29
CA HIS A 308 -5.96 -0.09 -7.58
C HIS A 308 -4.76 0.79 -7.92
N TYR A 309 -3.97 0.36 -8.90
CA TYR A 309 -2.78 1.07 -9.35
C TYR A 309 -2.93 1.51 -10.80
N LEU A 310 -2.48 2.72 -11.09
CA LEU A 310 -2.30 3.23 -12.44
C LEU A 310 -0.81 3.26 -12.78
N GLY A 311 -0.45 2.80 -13.97
CA GLY A 311 0.93 2.78 -14.46
C GLY A 311 1.72 1.54 -14.04
N GLN A 312 3.05 1.68 -14.03
CA GLN A 312 3.95 0.58 -13.66
C GLN A 312 4.09 0.47 -12.15
N VAL A 313 3.87 -0.73 -11.62
CA VAL A 313 4.09 -1.08 -10.22
C VAL A 313 5.35 -1.93 -10.12
N ASP A 314 6.12 -1.80 -9.04
CA ASP A 314 7.28 -2.63 -8.77
C ASP A 314 6.90 -4.12 -8.55
N ASP A 315 7.68 -5.04 -9.14
CA ASP A 315 7.42 -6.49 -9.10
C ASP A 315 7.53 -7.06 -7.66
N LEU A 316 8.48 -6.57 -6.84
CA LEU A 316 8.63 -7.04 -5.46
C LEU A 316 7.45 -6.59 -4.61
N ARG A 317 7.01 -5.34 -4.77
CA ARG A 317 5.82 -4.81 -4.09
C ARG A 317 4.59 -5.63 -4.48
N LEU A 318 4.31 -5.75 -5.76
CA LEU A 318 3.11 -6.44 -6.24
C LEU A 318 3.12 -7.93 -5.86
N GLY A 319 4.28 -8.59 -5.98
CA GLY A 319 4.47 -9.97 -5.53
C GLY A 319 4.23 -10.16 -4.03
N ALA A 320 4.71 -9.23 -3.19
CA ALA A 320 4.46 -9.25 -1.75
C ALA A 320 2.97 -9.10 -1.41
N GLU A 321 2.26 -8.22 -2.11
CA GLU A 321 0.82 -8.01 -1.91
C GLU A 321 -0.01 -9.22 -2.35
N ILE A 322 0.29 -9.80 -3.51
CA ILE A 322 -0.36 -11.03 -3.98
C ILE A 322 -0.14 -12.15 -2.96
N MET A 323 1.12 -12.38 -2.57
CA MET A 323 1.46 -13.44 -1.62
C MET A 323 0.76 -13.22 -0.28
N ALA A 324 0.73 -11.98 0.23
CA ALA A 324 0.02 -11.64 1.45
C ALA A 324 -1.46 -12.00 1.36
N LEU A 325 -2.16 -11.63 0.27
CA LEU A 325 -3.58 -11.96 0.10
C LEU A 325 -3.82 -13.48 0.00
N THR A 326 -2.87 -14.25 -0.52
CA THR A 326 -2.99 -15.73 -0.52
C THR A 326 -2.89 -16.34 0.89
N LEU A 327 -2.39 -15.59 1.90
CA LEU A 327 -2.38 -16.05 3.29
C LEU A 327 -3.74 -15.91 3.99
N GLU A 328 -4.68 -15.17 3.39
CA GLU A 328 -6.05 -15.10 3.90
C GLU A 328 -6.74 -16.47 3.81
N ALA A 329 -7.61 -16.78 4.76
CA ALA A 329 -8.49 -17.93 4.61
C ALA A 329 -9.40 -17.72 3.38
N ARG A 330 -9.81 -18.80 2.72
CA ARG A 330 -10.71 -18.70 1.55
C ARG A 330 -12.03 -18.00 1.85
N ASN A 331 -12.48 -18.07 3.11
CA ASN A 331 -13.65 -17.40 3.66
C ASN A 331 -13.28 -16.34 4.72
N ALA A 332 -12.13 -15.67 4.53
CA ALA A 332 -11.59 -14.71 5.50
C ALA A 332 -12.59 -13.60 5.85
N PRO A 333 -12.84 -13.34 7.15
CA PRO A 333 -13.63 -12.20 7.55
C PRO A 333 -12.85 -10.89 7.31
N ARG A 334 -13.54 -9.74 7.26
CA ARG A 334 -12.93 -8.45 6.90
C ARG A 334 -11.80 -8.03 7.85
N GLU A 335 -11.87 -8.42 9.11
CA GLU A 335 -10.87 -8.10 10.12
C GLU A 335 -9.50 -8.72 9.77
N GLN A 336 -9.47 -9.93 9.20
CA GLN A 336 -8.23 -10.56 8.77
C GLN A 336 -7.57 -9.75 7.65
N SER A 337 -8.40 -9.28 6.71
CA SER A 337 -7.98 -8.45 5.59
C SER A 337 -7.46 -7.09 6.03
N ILE A 338 -8.11 -6.44 7.01
CA ILE A 338 -7.62 -5.18 7.61
C ILE A 338 -6.26 -5.39 8.25
N ALA A 339 -6.08 -6.48 9.01
CA ALA A 339 -4.81 -6.77 9.67
C ALA A 339 -3.67 -6.97 8.66
N LEU A 340 -3.96 -7.66 7.56
CA LEU A 340 -3.00 -7.89 6.48
C LEU A 340 -2.64 -6.59 5.75
N GLU A 341 -3.62 -5.76 5.42
CA GLU A 341 -3.44 -4.42 4.84
C GLU A 341 -2.52 -3.55 5.68
N ARG A 342 -2.77 -3.50 6.99
CA ARG A 342 -1.95 -2.75 7.94
C ARG A 342 -0.53 -3.29 7.99
N ARG A 343 -0.36 -4.61 7.94
CA ARG A 343 0.97 -5.21 7.91
C ARG A 343 1.71 -4.85 6.61
N LEU A 344 1.04 -4.93 5.47
CA LEU A 344 1.60 -4.54 4.17
C LEU A 344 2.02 -3.07 4.19
N ALA A 345 1.17 -2.17 4.71
CA ALA A 345 1.49 -0.75 4.85
C ALA A 345 2.68 -0.48 5.78
N ALA A 346 2.87 -1.30 6.82
CA ALA A 346 3.99 -1.13 7.76
C ALA A 346 5.33 -1.68 7.24
N VAL A 347 5.32 -2.60 6.28
CA VAL A 347 6.56 -3.28 5.80
C VAL A 347 6.97 -2.85 4.39
N LEU A 348 6.03 -2.43 3.55
CA LEU A 348 6.32 -1.96 2.21
C LEU A 348 6.51 -0.45 2.24
N ALA A 349 7.65 0.02 1.74
CA ALA A 349 7.86 1.44 1.51
C ALA A 349 6.76 1.99 0.58
N ASP A 350 6.22 3.16 0.90
CA ASP A 350 5.25 3.82 0.03
C ASP A 350 5.97 4.31 -1.24
N PRO A 351 5.55 3.88 -2.44
CA PRO A 351 6.20 4.28 -3.70
C PRO A 351 6.10 5.78 -3.99
N ASN A 352 5.18 6.50 -3.34
CA ASN A 352 5.05 7.95 -3.44
C ASN A 352 5.81 8.70 -2.33
N ASP A 353 6.39 7.96 -1.37
CA ASP A 353 7.17 8.55 -0.28
C ASP A 353 8.61 8.74 -0.76
N HIS A 354 8.86 9.92 -1.29
CA HIS A 354 10.21 10.34 -1.66
C HIS A 354 11.02 10.58 -0.38
N ALA A 355 11.84 9.59 -0.02
CA ALA A 355 12.91 9.80 0.94
C ALA A 355 13.82 10.93 0.43
N HIS A 356 13.71 12.12 1.03
CA HIS A 356 14.80 13.07 1.05
C HIS A 356 15.95 12.38 1.79
N GLY A 357 16.83 11.72 1.04
CA GLY A 357 17.98 11.06 1.63
C GLY A 357 18.78 12.05 2.44
N ASP A 358 18.95 11.76 3.73
CA ASP A 358 19.92 12.39 4.61
C ASP A 358 21.34 12.07 4.10
N GLY A 359 21.74 12.77 3.04
CA GLY A 359 23.13 13.07 2.77
C GLY A 359 23.56 14.17 3.72
N CYS A 360 24.08 13.80 4.90
CA CYS A 360 24.84 14.76 5.70
C CYS A 360 26.03 15.26 4.87
N GLY A 361 25.99 16.53 4.50
CA GLY A 361 27.03 17.16 3.69
C GLY A 361 26.79 18.64 3.48
N CYS A 362 27.02 19.43 4.53
CA CYS A 362 27.38 20.85 4.51
C CYS A 362 26.52 21.78 3.64
N GLY A 363 25.68 22.60 4.28
CA GLY A 363 24.94 23.66 3.62
C GLY A 363 25.84 24.53 2.75
N HIS A 364 25.43 24.69 1.49
CA HIS A 364 25.73 25.86 0.68
C HIS A 364 24.52 26.14 -0.19
N ASP A 365 24.02 27.38 -0.08
CA ASP A 365 23.03 27.95 -0.98
C ASP A 365 23.55 27.88 -2.42
N HIS A 366 22.84 27.17 -3.28
CA HIS A 366 22.95 27.37 -4.71
C HIS A 366 21.70 28.10 -5.19
N GLY A 367 21.80 29.43 -5.16
CA GLY A 367 20.92 30.28 -5.94
C GLY A 367 21.02 29.89 -7.41
N HIS A 368 19.89 29.45 -7.98
CA HIS A 368 19.80 29.24 -9.41
C HIS A 368 19.77 30.61 -10.11
N SER A 369 20.86 30.93 -10.81
CA SER A 369 20.87 31.96 -11.83
C SER A 369 19.97 31.50 -12.99
N HIS A 370 18.83 32.15 -13.16
CA HIS A 370 18.09 32.13 -14.41
C HIS A 370 18.91 32.89 -15.47
N ASP A 371 19.47 32.16 -16.43
CA ASP A 371 19.95 32.78 -17.68
C ASP A 371 18.71 33.05 -18.56
N HIS A 372 18.19 34.27 -18.46
CA HIS A 372 17.24 34.79 -19.43
C HIS A 372 18.02 35.39 -20.59
N SER A 373 18.08 34.67 -21.70
CA SER A 373 18.53 35.21 -22.98
C SER A 373 17.51 36.24 -23.48
N HIS A 374 17.64 37.50 -23.04
CA HIS A 374 16.97 38.62 -23.68
C HIS A 374 17.72 38.99 -24.95
N GLY A 375 17.17 38.59 -26.10
CA GLY A 375 17.50 39.20 -27.38
C GLY A 375 17.02 40.64 -27.39
N HIS A 376 17.92 41.58 -27.10
CA HIS A 376 17.73 42.98 -27.43
C HIS A 376 18.52 43.30 -28.69
N ASP A 377 17.78 43.67 -29.72
CA ASP A 377 18.27 44.23 -30.96
C ASP A 377 18.42 45.75 -30.78
N HIS A 378 19.64 46.28 -30.91
CA HIS A 378 19.89 47.67 -31.26
C HIS A 378 21.24 47.76 -31.98
N GLY A 379 21.19 48.08 -33.27
CA GLY A 379 22.33 48.13 -34.16
C GLY A 379 23.24 49.34 -33.98
N HIS A 380 24.38 49.29 -34.67
CA HIS A 380 24.88 50.41 -35.48
C HIS A 380 25.80 49.85 -36.58
N ASP A 381 25.69 50.49 -37.73
CA ASP A 381 26.40 50.27 -38.99
C ASP A 381 27.92 50.14 -38.84
N HIS A 382 28.56 49.39 -39.76
CA HIS A 382 29.56 49.97 -40.66
C HIS A 382 29.93 49.00 -41.81
N HIS A 383 29.64 49.50 -43.02
CA HIS A 383 30.37 49.35 -44.29
C HIS A 383 30.49 48.00 -45.02
N HIS A 384 29.71 47.96 -46.11
CA HIS A 384 29.93 47.33 -47.41
C HIS A 384 31.38 46.97 -47.77
N HIS A 385 31.56 45.78 -48.38
CA HIS A 385 32.04 45.68 -49.76
C HIS A 385 31.42 44.45 -50.44
N ALA A 386 30.86 44.70 -51.62
CA ALA A 386 30.31 43.71 -52.55
C ALA A 386 31.41 43.13 -53.45
N HIS A 387 31.12 41.97 -54.05
CA HIS A 387 31.51 41.40 -55.35
C HIS A 387 31.38 39.86 -55.20
N ASP A 388 30.95 39.03 -56.14
CA ASP A 388 30.23 39.09 -57.41
C ASP A 388 30.17 37.61 -57.87
N GLY A 389 29.05 37.12 -58.41
CA GLY A 389 28.97 35.87 -59.20
C GLY A 389 29.24 34.54 -58.45
N GLY A 390 28.54 33.44 -58.66
CA GLY A 390 27.77 33.00 -59.82
C GLY A 390 28.31 31.65 -60.33
N CYS A 391 27.58 30.57 -60.04
CA CYS A 391 27.33 29.37 -60.86
C CYS A 391 28.50 28.41 -61.23
N CYS A 392 28.40 27.13 -60.81
CA CYS A 392 28.16 25.96 -61.69
C CYS A 392 28.53 24.61 -61.05
N GLY A 393 27.58 23.65 -61.08
CA GLY A 393 27.73 22.17 -61.20
C GLY A 393 28.42 21.42 -60.04
N GLY A 394 28.00 20.24 -59.59
CA GLY A 394 27.06 19.23 -60.07
C GLY A 394 27.56 17.83 -59.63
N HIS A 395 26.63 16.94 -59.31
CA HIS A 395 26.74 15.45 -59.27
C HIS A 395 27.54 14.77 -58.13
N GLY A 396 26.80 14.21 -57.17
CA GLY A 396 26.36 12.81 -57.20
C GLY A 396 27.39 11.66 -57.06
N HIS A 397 27.22 10.91 -55.97
CA HIS A 397 27.19 9.43 -55.86
C HIS A 397 28.17 8.75 -54.87
N LYS A 398 27.57 7.73 -54.24
CA LYS A 398 27.97 6.85 -53.13
C LYS A 398 29.21 5.99 -53.42
N HIS A 399 29.81 5.44 -52.36
CA HIS A 399 30.08 3.99 -52.24
C HIS A 399 30.28 3.60 -50.76
N GLU A 400 29.60 2.53 -50.34
CA GLU A 400 29.86 1.73 -49.13
C GLU A 400 30.99 0.72 -49.41
N ALA A 401 31.70 0.27 -48.37
CA ALA A 401 31.73 -1.13 -47.89
C ALA A 401 33.04 -1.48 -47.14
N ASP A 402 32.84 -2.12 -45.98
CA ASP A 402 33.61 -3.17 -45.30
C ASP A 402 35.14 -3.12 -45.14
N HIS A 403 35.60 -3.42 -43.91
CA HIS A 403 36.28 -4.69 -43.60
C HIS A 403 36.56 -4.82 -42.08
N SER A 404 36.22 -5.98 -41.54
CA SER A 404 36.53 -6.49 -40.19
C SER A 404 37.88 -7.22 -40.15
N HIS A 405 38.62 -7.14 -39.05
CA HIS A 405 39.63 -8.15 -38.68
C HIS A 405 39.70 -8.38 -37.16
N GLU A 406 39.62 -9.65 -36.79
CA GLU A 406 39.89 -10.24 -35.47
C GLU A 406 41.29 -10.88 -35.50
N HIS A 407 42.04 -10.82 -34.40
CA HIS A 407 43.17 -11.72 -34.14
C HIS A 407 43.35 -11.97 -32.63
N THR A 408 43.38 -13.26 -32.27
CA THR A 408 43.83 -13.82 -30.98
C THR A 408 45.16 -14.57 -31.10
N HIS A 409 45.76 -14.85 -29.93
CA HIS A 409 46.92 -15.71 -29.57
C HIS A 409 48.19 -14.91 -29.19
N ALA A 410 49.04 -15.28 -28.21
CA ALA A 410 49.01 -16.17 -27.04
C ALA A 410 50.38 -15.99 -26.30
N GLY A 411 50.40 -16.07 -24.96
CA GLY A 411 51.50 -16.63 -24.15
C GLY A 411 52.74 -15.78 -23.79
N GLY A 412 53.13 -15.81 -22.51
CA GLY A 412 54.54 -15.64 -22.09
C GLY A 412 54.81 -14.84 -20.81
N HIS A 413 54.84 -15.53 -19.67
CA HIS A 413 55.63 -15.33 -18.44
C HIS A 413 56.30 -13.97 -18.14
N ASP A 414 56.05 -13.45 -16.93
CA ASP A 414 57.11 -13.28 -15.92
C ASP A 414 56.52 -13.10 -14.52
N GLY A 415 56.91 -13.98 -13.61
CA GLY A 415 56.60 -13.90 -12.19
C GLY A 415 57.74 -13.23 -11.42
N CYS A 416 57.40 -12.46 -10.39
CA CYS A 416 58.29 -12.20 -9.27
C CYS A 416 57.45 -12.05 -8.01
N GLY A 417 57.41 -13.11 -7.21
CA GLY A 417 56.95 -13.07 -5.82
C GLY A 417 58.15 -13.24 -4.90
N CYS A 418 58.12 -12.55 -3.75
CA CYS A 418 58.79 -12.81 -2.46
C CYS A 418 58.46 -11.58 -1.59
N GLY A 419 58.10 -11.61 -0.31
CA GLY A 419 58.14 -12.62 0.72
C GLY A 419 58.04 -11.91 2.09
N HIS A 420 57.53 -12.62 3.09
CA HIS A 420 57.16 -12.21 4.45
C HIS A 420 58.22 -11.47 5.31
N LYS A 421 57.70 -10.76 6.34
CA LYS A 421 58.29 -10.61 7.70
C LYS A 421 57.11 -10.41 8.69
N HIS A 422 57.11 -10.89 9.93
CA HIS A 422 57.82 -11.96 10.62
C HIS A 422 56.93 -12.39 11.78
#